data_AF-H6SWC9-F1
#
_entry.id   AF-H6SWC9-F1
#
_cell.length_a   1.000
_cell.length_b   1.000
_cell.length_c   1.000
_cell.angle_alpha   90.00
_cell.angle_beta   90.00
_cell.angle_gamma   90.00
#
_symmetry.space_group_name_H-M   'P 1'
#
loop_
_entity.id
_entity.type
_entity.pdbx_description
1 polymer ?
#
loop_
_entity_poly.entity_id
_entity_poly.type
_entity_poly.pdbx_seq_one_letter_code
_entity_poly.pdbx_strand_id
1 'polypeptide(L)'
;ANEFLGRLENGPLPMITSCSPGWINFMEKFYPELIPHASSCRSPMTMLSVLMKTYYAEKNDIPPEKITVAAIMPCVAKKYEAKRPEHYLKDNAPFTDVVLTTRELIWMLKSYGIDYTALKEAEFDKPLGLSTGAGDIFGT
;
A
#
# COMPACT_ATOMS: atom_id res chain seq x y z
N ALA A 1 -7.56 -9.02 -10.57
CA ALA A 1 -8.61 -9.78 -11.28
C ALA A 1 -8.54 -9.55 -12.79
N ASN A 2 -8.70 -8.32 -13.28
CA ASN A 2 -8.66 -8.05 -14.72
C ASN A 2 -7.36 -8.46 -15.41
N GLU A 3 -6.19 -8.24 -14.78
CA GLU A 3 -4.91 -8.72 -15.30
C GLU A 3 -4.89 -10.25 -15.47
N PHE A 4 -5.48 -11.00 -14.51
CA PHE A 4 -5.54 -12.45 -14.59
C PHE A 4 -6.39 -12.92 -15.77
N LEU A 5 -7.57 -12.31 -15.99
CA LEU A 5 -8.42 -12.64 -17.13
C LEU A 5 -7.69 -12.39 -18.47
N GLY A 6 -6.98 -11.27 -18.59
CA GLY A 6 -6.18 -10.99 -19.79
C GLY A 6 -5.03 -12.00 -20.00
N ARG A 7 -4.37 -12.42 -18.91
CA ARG A 7 -3.30 -13.43 -19.00
C ARG A 7 -3.82 -14.84 -19.30
N LEU A 8 -5.05 -15.16 -18.91
CA LEU A 8 -5.67 -16.45 -19.20
C LEU A 8 -5.84 -16.65 -20.72
N GLU A 9 -6.06 -15.58 -21.47
CA GLU A 9 -6.21 -15.64 -22.92
C GLU A 9 -4.85 -15.77 -23.64
N ASN A 10 -3.89 -14.89 -23.35
CA ASN A 10 -2.66 -14.78 -24.14
C ASN A 10 -1.41 -14.35 -23.32
N GLY A 11 -1.38 -14.59 -22.01
CA GLY A 11 -0.29 -14.15 -21.14
C GLY A 11 0.52 -15.27 -20.49
N PRO A 12 1.67 -14.92 -19.88
CA PRO A 12 2.49 -15.89 -19.16
C PRO A 12 1.75 -16.39 -17.91
N LEU A 13 1.68 -17.72 -17.78
CA LEU A 13 1.11 -18.44 -16.64
C LEU A 13 2.15 -19.41 -16.05
N PRO A 14 2.17 -19.65 -14.73
CA PRO A 14 1.22 -19.15 -13.72
C PRO A 14 1.34 -17.64 -13.46
N MET A 15 0.28 -17.03 -12.93
CA MET A 15 0.32 -15.64 -12.45
C MET A 15 0.58 -15.63 -10.95
N ILE A 16 1.61 -14.91 -10.52
CA ILE A 16 2.06 -14.84 -9.13
C ILE A 16 1.68 -13.47 -8.55
N THR A 17 1.19 -13.43 -7.32
CA THR A 17 0.82 -12.17 -6.65
C THR A 17 2.05 -11.32 -6.33
N SER A 18 1.85 -10.00 -6.25
CA SER A 18 2.93 -9.01 -6.10
C SER A 18 2.80 -8.14 -4.83
N CYS A 19 1.78 -8.37 -4.00
CA CYS A 19 1.45 -7.49 -2.88
C CYS A 19 2.41 -7.60 -1.67
N SER A 20 3.18 -8.70 -1.59
CA SER A 20 4.16 -8.94 -0.54
C SER A 20 5.55 -8.47 -0.99
N PRO A 21 6.10 -7.40 -0.39
CA PRO A 21 7.42 -6.91 -0.78
C PRO A 21 8.55 -7.88 -0.41
N GLY A 22 8.33 -8.75 0.59
CA GLY A 22 9.27 -9.83 0.91
C GLY A 22 9.37 -10.85 -0.22
N TRP A 23 8.23 -11.24 -0.80
CA TRP A 23 8.18 -12.12 -1.96
C TRP A 23 8.82 -11.47 -3.19
N ILE A 24 8.47 -10.21 -3.50
CA ILE A 24 9.07 -9.49 -4.64
C ILE A 24 10.60 -9.44 -4.53
N ASN A 25 11.13 -9.05 -3.36
CA ASN A 25 12.59 -8.96 -3.14
C ASN A 25 13.28 -10.35 -3.23
N PHE A 26 12.60 -11.40 -2.79
CA PHE A 26 13.11 -12.78 -2.93
C PHE A 26 13.15 -13.20 -4.40
N MET A 27 12.06 -12.99 -5.14
CA MET A 27 11.95 -13.30 -6.56
C MET A 27 13.01 -12.52 -7.37
N GLU A 28 13.15 -11.22 -7.17
CA GLU A 28 14.13 -10.37 -7.88
C GLU A 28 15.58 -10.84 -7.70
N LYS A 29 15.91 -11.45 -6.55
CA LYS A 29 17.27 -11.88 -6.22
C LYS A 29 17.58 -13.31 -6.61
N PHE A 30 16.62 -14.21 -6.40
CA PHE A 30 16.86 -15.65 -6.49
C PHE A 30 16.18 -16.30 -7.70
N TYR A 31 15.12 -15.68 -8.23
CA TYR A 31 14.33 -16.22 -9.35
C TYR A 31 13.90 -15.10 -10.32
N PRO A 32 14.85 -14.31 -10.88
CA PRO A 32 14.52 -13.19 -11.76
C PRO A 32 13.78 -13.63 -13.05
N GLU A 33 13.94 -14.89 -13.46
CA GLU A 33 13.20 -15.49 -14.57
C GLU A 33 11.67 -15.58 -14.32
N LEU A 34 11.23 -15.49 -13.05
CA LEU A 34 9.82 -15.46 -12.69
C LEU A 34 9.20 -14.05 -12.73
N ILE A 35 9.99 -12.99 -12.96
CA ILE A 35 9.49 -11.62 -13.06
C ILE A 35 8.32 -11.48 -14.06
N PRO A 36 8.38 -12.08 -15.28
CA PRO A 36 7.25 -12.03 -16.22
C PRO A 36 5.96 -12.67 -15.67
N HIS A 37 6.06 -13.59 -14.71
CA HIS A 37 4.93 -14.26 -14.08
C HIS A 37 4.32 -13.45 -12.93
N ALA A 38 5.03 -12.47 -12.38
CA ALA A 38 4.50 -11.61 -11.33
C ALA A 38 3.42 -10.67 -11.86
N SER A 39 2.39 -10.45 -11.05
CA SER A 39 1.36 -9.44 -11.28
C SER A 39 2.00 -8.06 -11.35
N SER A 40 1.58 -7.27 -12.34
CA SER A 40 1.97 -5.87 -12.48
C SER A 40 1.25 -4.94 -11.50
N CYS A 41 0.26 -5.46 -10.76
CA CYS A 41 -0.43 -4.68 -9.73
C CYS A 41 0.55 -4.24 -8.64
N ARG A 42 0.46 -2.96 -8.27
CA ARG A 42 1.05 -2.44 -7.02
C ARG A 42 0.34 -3.03 -5.80
N SER A 43 0.94 -2.92 -4.62
CA SER A 43 0.27 -3.35 -3.39
C SER A 43 -0.86 -2.38 -2.99
N PRO A 44 -1.81 -2.83 -2.14
CA PRO A 44 -2.91 -1.96 -1.67
C PRO A 44 -2.43 -0.66 -1.03
N MET A 45 -1.37 -0.71 -0.22
CA MET A 45 -0.75 0.48 0.39
C MET A 45 -0.36 1.50 -0.68
N THR A 46 0.38 1.06 -1.69
CA THR A 46 0.91 1.93 -2.73
C THR A 46 -0.20 2.42 -3.66
N MET A 47 -1.17 1.56 -4.00
CA MET A 47 -2.34 1.96 -4.79
C MET A 47 -3.14 3.08 -4.10
N LEU A 48 -3.47 2.90 -2.82
CA LEU A 48 -4.23 3.90 -2.07
C LEU A 48 -3.45 5.20 -1.92
N SER A 49 -2.14 5.12 -1.64
CA SER A 49 -1.27 6.29 -1.51
C SER A 49 -1.22 7.12 -2.80
N VAL A 50 -1.17 6.46 -3.96
CA VAL A 50 -1.26 7.13 -5.27
C VAL A 50 -2.61 7.82 -5.44
N LEU A 51 -3.72 7.16 -5.10
CA LEU A 51 -5.05 7.76 -5.18
C LEU A 51 -5.21 8.98 -4.26
N MET A 52 -4.61 8.95 -3.07
CA MET A 52 -4.63 10.08 -2.14
C MET A 52 -3.90 11.31 -2.73
N LYS A 53 -2.75 11.12 -3.36
CA LYS A 53 -1.95 12.22 -3.94
C LYS A 53 -2.34 12.61 -5.37
N THR A 54 -3.29 11.91 -5.99
CA THR A 54 -3.77 12.21 -7.35
C THR A 54 -5.26 12.54 -7.32
N TYR A 55 -6.11 11.52 -7.33
CA TYR A 55 -7.56 11.67 -7.38
C TYR A 55 -8.12 12.48 -6.20
N TYR A 56 -7.71 12.18 -4.97
CA TYR A 56 -8.22 12.90 -3.79
C TYR A 56 -7.68 14.34 -3.73
N ALA A 57 -6.41 14.54 -4.09
CA ALA A 57 -5.80 15.85 -4.21
C ALA A 57 -6.56 16.75 -5.19
N GLU A 58 -6.79 16.24 -6.41
CA GLU A 58 -7.55 16.94 -7.46
C GLU A 58 -8.99 17.22 -7.04
N LYS A 59 -9.68 16.23 -6.47
CA LYS A 59 -11.09 16.36 -6.06
C LYS A 59 -11.31 17.41 -4.96
N ASN A 60 -10.33 17.61 -4.09
CA ASN A 60 -10.44 18.54 -2.96
C ASN A 60 -9.66 19.85 -3.19
N ASP A 61 -9.12 20.08 -4.39
CA ASP A 61 -8.29 21.26 -4.71
C ASP A 61 -7.10 21.43 -3.74
N ILE A 62 -6.46 20.31 -3.39
CA ILE A 62 -5.28 20.27 -2.51
C ILE A 62 -4.04 19.98 -3.35
N PRO A 63 -3.01 20.85 -3.34
CA PRO A 63 -1.73 20.53 -3.96
C PRO A 63 -1.15 19.23 -3.38
N PRO A 64 -0.74 18.24 -4.21
CA PRO A 64 -0.23 16.96 -3.74
C PRO A 64 0.93 17.07 -2.74
N GLU A 65 1.75 18.12 -2.84
CA GLU A 65 2.89 18.40 -1.98
C GLU A 65 2.47 18.74 -0.54
N LYS A 66 1.21 19.14 -0.35
CA LYS A 66 0.60 19.37 0.97
C LYS A 66 -0.01 18.10 1.58
N ILE A 67 0.03 16.97 0.89
CA ILE A 67 -0.52 15.70 1.37
C ILE A 67 0.62 14.81 1.85
N THR A 68 0.62 14.52 3.16
CA THR A 68 1.48 13.50 3.75
C THR A 68 0.67 12.22 3.99
N VAL A 69 1.11 11.12 3.42
CA VAL A 69 0.52 9.79 3.56
C VAL A 69 1.32 8.96 4.55
N ALA A 70 0.71 8.68 5.70
CA ALA A 70 1.23 7.76 6.69
C ALA A 70 0.48 6.42 6.63
N ALA A 71 1.19 5.33 6.40
CA ALA A 71 0.65 3.98 6.34
C ALA A 71 1.01 3.18 7.59
N ILE A 72 0.00 2.59 8.24
CA ILE A 72 0.21 1.65 9.36
C ILE A 72 0.16 0.23 8.81
N MET A 73 1.25 -0.52 8.96
CA MET A 73 1.42 -1.82 8.32
C MET A 73 1.91 -2.88 9.31
N PRO A 74 1.42 -4.13 9.25
CA PRO A 74 1.93 -5.21 10.09
C PRO A 74 3.30 -5.74 9.63
N CYS A 75 3.88 -5.20 8.56
CA CYS A 75 5.06 -5.72 7.90
C CYS A 75 6.18 -4.68 7.81
N VAL A 76 7.39 -5.03 8.27
CA VAL A 76 8.57 -4.16 8.17
C VAL A 76 9.00 -3.94 6.71
N ALA A 77 8.84 -4.95 5.85
CA ALA A 77 9.21 -4.85 4.44
C ALA A 77 8.38 -3.81 3.66
N LYS A 78 7.23 -3.36 4.19
CA LYS A 78 6.49 -2.23 3.60
C LYS A 78 7.25 -0.90 3.68
N LYS A 79 8.11 -0.72 4.70
CA LYS A 79 9.04 0.43 4.76
C LYS A 79 10.03 0.42 3.59
N TYR A 80 10.45 -0.76 3.14
CA TYR A 80 11.29 -0.91 1.96
C TYR A 80 10.49 -0.66 0.68
N GLU A 81 9.27 -1.23 0.57
CA GLU A 81 8.39 -1.01 -0.58
C GLU A 81 8.12 0.47 -0.84
N ALA A 82 7.82 1.25 0.21
CA ALA A 82 7.56 2.69 0.08
C ALA A 82 8.77 3.50 -0.42
N LYS A 83 9.99 2.97 -0.28
CA LYS A 83 11.23 3.63 -0.68
C LYS A 83 11.76 3.18 -2.04
N ARG A 84 11.07 2.29 -2.74
CA ARG A 84 11.49 1.81 -4.07
C ARG A 84 11.53 2.98 -5.06
N PRO A 85 12.58 3.14 -5.89
CA PRO A 85 12.72 4.29 -6.79
C PRO A 85 11.53 4.52 -7.73
N GLU A 86 10.81 3.46 -8.11
CA GLU A 86 9.61 3.50 -8.94
C GLU A 86 8.33 3.93 -8.20
N HIS A 87 8.39 4.10 -6.88
CA HIS A 87 7.26 4.48 -6.02
C HIS A 87 7.26 5.97 -5.65
N TYR A 88 7.60 6.80 -6.64
CA TYR A 88 7.66 8.25 -6.55
C TYR A 88 6.82 8.91 -7.65
N LEU A 89 6.26 10.08 -7.34
CA LEU A 89 5.66 11.01 -8.28
C LEU A 89 6.74 11.60 -9.20
N LYS A 90 6.30 12.25 -10.29
CA LYS A 90 7.19 12.83 -11.31
C LYS A 90 8.13 13.92 -10.77
N ASP A 91 7.73 14.58 -9.70
CA ASP A 91 8.47 15.60 -8.95
C ASP A 91 9.38 15.02 -7.87
N ASN A 92 9.58 13.70 -7.86
CA ASN A 92 10.39 12.97 -6.88
C ASN A 92 9.80 12.97 -5.45
N ALA A 93 8.50 13.21 -5.29
CA ALA A 93 7.79 13.01 -4.02
C ALA A 93 7.35 11.54 -3.85
N PRO A 94 7.58 10.88 -2.71
CA PRO A 94 7.20 9.48 -2.54
C PRO A 94 5.68 9.32 -2.56
N PHE A 95 5.17 8.18 -3.04
CA PHE A 95 3.73 7.89 -2.94
C PHE A 95 3.31 7.75 -1.48
N THR A 96 4.05 6.97 -0.69
CA THR A 96 3.83 6.78 0.75
C THR A 96 4.99 7.43 1.52
N ASP A 97 4.72 8.48 2.28
CA ASP A 97 5.77 9.26 2.95
C ASP A 97 6.34 8.54 4.17
N VAL A 98 5.46 7.93 4.97
CA VAL A 98 5.86 7.25 6.22
C VAL A 98 5.15 5.92 6.35
N VAL A 99 5.90 4.87 6.71
CA VAL A 99 5.34 3.57 7.08
C VAL A 99 5.69 3.26 8.53
N LEU A 100 4.66 3.13 9.37
CA LEU A 100 4.78 2.70 10.76
C LEU A 100 4.30 1.26 10.88
N THR A 101 4.97 0.50 11.73
CA THR A 101 4.51 -0.81 12.15
C THR A 101 3.42 -0.67 13.21
N THR A 102 2.59 -1.70 13.37
CA THR A 102 1.61 -1.78 14.48
C THR A 102 2.28 -1.52 15.83
N ARG A 103 3.50 -2.04 16.04
CA ARG A 103 4.27 -1.83 17.28
C ARG A 103 4.67 -0.37 17.48
N GLU A 104 5.13 0.31 16.43
CA GLU A 104 5.49 1.73 16.48
C GLU A 104 4.27 2.61 16.77
N LEU A 105 3.11 2.31 16.16
CA LEU A 105 1.86 3.01 16.47
C LEU A 105 1.45 2.82 17.93
N ILE A 106 1.45 1.57 18.43
CA ILE A 106 1.10 1.28 19.83
C ILE A 106 2.03 2.03 20.79
N TRP A 107 3.33 2.07 20.49
CA TRP A 107 4.28 2.79 21.33
C TRP A 107 4.03 4.29 21.31
N MET A 108 3.77 4.87 20.13
CA MET A 108 3.38 6.28 19.98
C MET A 108 2.15 6.61 20.83
N LEU A 109 1.07 5.84 20.72
CA LEU A 109 -0.16 6.06 21.52
C LEU A 109 0.13 6.05 23.02
N LYS A 110 0.93 5.08 23.50
CA LYS A 110 1.34 5.00 24.91
C LYS A 110 2.16 6.21 25.35
N SER A 111 3.10 6.66 24.51
CA SER A 111 3.93 7.84 24.80
C SER A 111 3.12 9.13 24.89
N TYR A 112 2.00 9.24 24.18
CA TYR A 112 1.06 10.36 24.28
C TYR A 112 0.04 10.21 25.42
N GLY A 113 0.10 9.13 26.21
CA GLY A 113 -0.87 8.86 27.27
C GLY A 113 -2.27 8.51 26.77
N ILE A 114 -2.39 8.02 25.53
CA ILE A 114 -3.67 7.65 24.93
C ILE A 114 -4.03 6.21 25.33
N ASP A 115 -5.14 6.04 26.04
CA ASP A 115 -5.75 4.73 26.29
C ASP A 115 -6.62 4.33 25.10
N TYR A 116 -6.06 3.49 24.24
CA TYR A 116 -6.75 2.96 23.06
C TYR A 116 -8.04 2.22 23.41
N THR A 117 -8.11 1.54 24.57
CA THR A 117 -9.28 0.74 24.97
C THR A 117 -10.46 1.59 25.42
N ALA A 118 -10.21 2.86 25.74
CA ALA A 118 -11.24 3.82 26.13
C ALA A 118 -11.72 4.70 24.96
N LEU A 119 -11.15 4.55 23.76
CA LEU A 119 -11.55 5.33 22.60
C LEU A 119 -12.95 4.93 22.12
N LYS A 120 -13.74 5.92 21.70
CA LYS A 120 -15.03 5.70 21.05
C LYS A 120 -14.81 5.28 19.60
N GLU A 121 -15.74 4.49 19.09
CA GLU A 121 -15.78 4.19 17.65
C GLU A 121 -15.99 5.47 16.85
N ALA A 122 -15.36 5.52 15.69
CA ALA A 122 -15.44 6.61 14.72
C ALA A 122 -15.53 6.03 13.32
N GLU A 123 -16.14 6.77 12.38
CA GLU A 123 -16.17 6.39 10.98
C GLU A 123 -14.86 6.72 10.27
N PHE A 124 -14.51 5.93 9.25
CA PHE A 124 -13.43 6.26 8.33
C PHE A 124 -13.84 7.37 7.34
N ASP A 125 -12.84 8.10 6.83
CA ASP A 125 -13.06 9.19 5.88
C ASP A 125 -13.56 8.70 4.51
N LYS A 126 -14.54 9.39 3.93
CA LYS A 126 -15.06 9.10 2.59
C LYS A 126 -14.32 9.94 1.53
N PRO A 127 -14.13 9.43 0.29
CA PRO A 127 -14.54 8.12 -0.21
C PRO A 127 -13.49 7.01 -0.03
N LEU A 128 -12.24 7.37 0.31
CA LEU A 128 -11.10 6.44 0.25
C LEU A 128 -10.95 5.52 1.47
N GLY A 129 -11.67 5.78 2.56
CA GLY A 129 -11.72 4.92 3.75
C GLY A 129 -12.80 3.84 3.69
N LEU A 130 -13.52 3.73 2.56
CA LEU A 130 -14.48 2.65 2.34
C LEU A 130 -13.76 1.40 1.83
N SER A 131 -14.03 0.27 2.47
CA SER A 131 -13.58 -1.06 2.05
C SER A 131 -14.78 -1.99 1.83
N THR A 132 -14.55 -3.08 1.13
CA THR A 132 -15.53 -4.15 0.90
C THR A 132 -14.91 -5.47 1.32
N GLY A 133 -15.72 -6.49 1.62
CA GLY A 133 -15.27 -7.71 2.29
C GLY A 133 -14.00 -8.37 1.75
N ALA A 134 -13.76 -8.34 0.43
CA ALA A 134 -12.52 -8.89 -0.16
C ALA A 134 -11.25 -8.08 0.20
N GLY A 135 -11.37 -6.77 0.41
CA GLY A 135 -10.32 -5.93 0.96
C GLY A 135 -10.13 -6.13 2.46
N ASP A 136 -11.21 -6.39 3.20
CA ASP A 136 -11.18 -6.56 4.66
C ASP A 136 -10.49 -7.86 5.10
N ILE A 137 -10.56 -8.92 4.28
CA ILE A 137 -9.87 -10.19 4.55
C ILE A 137 -8.39 -10.17 4.11
N PHE A 138 -7.89 -9.09 3.54
CA PHE A 138 -6.48 -9.02 3.15
C PHE A 138 -5.59 -9.01 4.40
N GLY A 139 -4.83 -10.09 4.61
CA GLY A 139 -3.92 -10.25 5.75
C GLY A 139 -4.41 -11.21 6.84
N THR A 140 -5.52 -11.91 6.61
CA THR A 140 -5.89 -13.13 7.36
C THR A 140 -5.01 -14.31 7.00
#